data_AF-A0AAU2F639-F1
#
_entry.id   AF-A0AAU2F639-F1
#
_cell.length_a   1.000
_cell.length_b   1.000
_cell.length_c   1.000
_cell.angle_alpha   90.00
_cell.angle_beta   90.00
_cell.angle_gamma   90.00
#
_symmetry.space_group_name_H-M   'P 1'
#
loop_
_entity.id
_entity.type
_entity.pdbx_description
1 polymer ?
#
loop_
_entity_poly.entity_id
_entity_poly.type
_entity_poly.pdbx_seq_one_letter_code
_entity_poly.pdbx_strand_id
1 'polypeptide(L)'
;MSVVLQVLYVALMCFLIVLIFRLVMDYVFQFARSWQPGKAMVVVLEATYTVTDPPLKLLRRFIPPLRLGGVALDLSFFVLMIIVYILITVVTKLAG
;
A
#
# COMPACT_ATOMS: atom_id res chain seq x y z
N MET A 1 -23.41 14.29 5.18
CA MET A 1 -22.66 13.01 5.28
C MET A 1 -23.55 11.81 5.05
N SER A 2 -23.52 11.24 3.84
CA SER A 2 -24.09 9.91 3.62
C SER A 2 -23.24 8.87 4.35
N VAL A 3 -23.88 7.94 5.05
CA VAL A 3 -23.21 6.82 5.76
C VAL A 3 -22.28 6.06 4.81
N VAL A 4 -22.66 5.94 3.54
CA VAL A 4 -21.86 5.29 2.50
C VAL A 4 -20.51 5.98 2.29
N LEU A 5 -20.49 7.32 2.20
CA LEU A 5 -19.25 8.09 1.99
C LEU A 5 -18.33 8.01 3.21
N GLN A 6 -18.92 7.99 4.41
CA GLN A 6 -18.14 7.86 5.65
C GLN A 6 -17.47 6.48 5.75
N VAL A 7 -18.20 5.40 5.45
CA VAL A 7 -17.63 4.04 5.42
C VAL A 7 -16.52 3.94 4.38
N LEU A 8 -16.74 4.50 3.19
CA LEU A 8 -15.73 4.51 2.12
C LEU A 8 -14.46 5.28 2.52
N TYR A 9 -14.62 6.44 3.15
CA TYR A 9 -13.49 7.24 3.65
C TYR A 9 -12.66 6.45 4.68
N VAL A 10 -13.32 5.82 5.65
CA VAL A 10 -12.64 5.01 6.68
C VAL A 10 -11.90 3.83 6.03
N ALA A 11 -12.54 3.13 5.08
CA ALA A 11 -11.91 2.03 4.37
C ALA A 11 -10.65 2.46 3.60
N LEU A 12 -10.71 3.60 2.88
CA LEU A 12 -9.56 4.14 2.16
C LEU A 12 -8.44 4.58 3.10
N MET A 13 -8.76 5.18 4.26
CA MET A 13 -7.75 5.50 5.27
C MET A 13 -7.09 4.24 5.83
N CYS A 14 -7.87 3.22 6.20
CA CYS A 14 -7.32 1.95 6.66
C CYS A 14 -6.40 1.33 5.60
N PHE A 15 -6.82 1.34 4.34
CA PHE A 15 -5.99 0.84 3.24
C PHE A 15 -4.70 1.65 3.06
N LEU A 16 -4.74 2.98 3.20
CA LEU A 16 -3.54 3.82 3.16
C LEU A 16 -2.56 3.46 4.28
N ILE A 17 -3.05 3.22 5.51
CA ILE A 17 -2.21 2.79 6.64
C ILE A 17 -1.55 1.44 6.33
N VAL A 18 -2.30 0.49 5.76
CA VAL A 18 -1.76 -0.83 5.37
C VAL A 18 -0.68 -0.69 4.29
N LEU A 19 -0.86 0.23 3.31
CA LEU A 19 0.18 0.53 2.32
C LEU A 19 1.43 1.11 2.99
N ILE A 20 1.29 2.08 3.90
CA ILE A 20 2.42 2.64 4.65
C ILE A 20 3.15 1.55 5.44
N PHE A 21 2.42 0.68 6.14
CA PHE A 21 3.02 -0.45 6.85
C PHE A 21 3.82 -1.35 5.90
N ARG A 22 3.24 -1.70 4.74
CA ARG A 22 3.95 -2.46 3.71
C ARG A 22 5.25 -1.77 3.26
N LEU A 23 5.23 -0.46 3.00
CA LEU A 23 6.43 0.31 2.64
C LEU A 23 7.52 0.17 3.71
N VAL A 24 7.14 0.35 4.97
CA VAL A 24 8.05 0.21 6.10
C VAL A 24 8.62 -1.20 6.16
N MET A 25 7.79 -2.23 6.02
CA MET A 25 8.23 -3.62 6.05
C MET A 25 9.18 -3.96 4.90
N ASP A 26 8.91 -3.46 3.70
CA ASP A 26 9.77 -3.66 2.54
C ASP A 26 11.15 -3.01 2.77
N TYR A 27 11.21 -1.82 3.39
CA TYR A 27 12.47 -1.21 3.82
C TYR A 27 13.16 -1.99 4.94
N VAL A 28 12.42 -2.43 5.96
CA VAL A 28 12.96 -3.26 7.05
C VAL A 28 13.63 -4.50 6.48
N PHE A 29 13.02 -5.21 5.53
CA PHE A 29 13.63 -6.37 4.89
C PHE A 29 14.85 -6.01 4.03
N GLN A 30 14.84 -4.85 3.38
CA GLN A 30 15.97 -4.39 2.58
C GLN A 30 17.20 -4.07 3.43
N PHE A 31 17.00 -3.39 4.56
CA PHE A 31 18.07 -2.93 5.46
C PHE A 31 18.49 -3.96 6.51
N ALA A 32 17.53 -4.70 7.08
CA ALA A 32 17.75 -5.71 8.11
C ALA A 32 17.59 -7.13 7.54
N ARG A 33 18.40 -7.50 6.55
CA ARG A 33 18.32 -8.81 5.86
C ARG A 33 18.47 -10.02 6.78
N SER A 34 19.09 -9.87 7.95
CA SER A 34 19.23 -10.92 8.96
C SER A 34 18.04 -11.03 9.91
N TRP A 35 17.12 -10.06 9.89
CA TRP A 35 15.95 -10.06 10.74
C TRP A 35 14.92 -11.09 10.25
N GLN A 36 14.45 -11.93 11.16
CA GLN A 36 13.40 -12.90 10.89
C GLN A 36 12.14 -12.48 11.65
N PRO A 37 10.99 -12.30 10.96
CA PRO A 37 9.75 -11.94 11.62
C PRO A 37 9.29 -13.09 12.53
N GLY A 38 8.90 -12.76 13.77
CA GLY A 38 8.28 -13.74 14.66
C GLY A 38 6.93 -14.23 14.11
N LYS A 39 6.43 -15.36 14.61
CA LYS A 39 5.20 -16.02 14.10
C LYS A 39 4.00 -15.08 13.98
N ALA A 40 3.78 -14.22 14.98
CA ALA A 40 2.69 -13.25 14.94
C ALA A 40 2.88 -12.19 13.84
N MET A 41 4.11 -11.72 13.64
CA MET A 41 4.44 -10.75 12.59
C MET A 41 4.25 -11.35 11.19
N VAL A 42 4.55 -12.64 11.00
CA VAL A 42 4.31 -13.34 9.73
C VAL A 42 2.83 -13.28 9.33
N VAL A 43 1.91 -13.52 10.27
CA VAL A 43 0.47 -13.45 10.00
C VAL A 43 0.05 -12.03 9.60
N VAL A 44 0.57 -11.01 10.30
CA VAL A 44 0.29 -9.59 9.98
C VAL A 44 0.81 -9.22 8.59
N LEU A 45 2.02 -9.67 8.25
CA LEU A 45 2.61 -9.46 6.93
C LEU A 45 1.79 -10.12 5.83
N GLU A 46 1.42 -11.38 6.01
CA GLU A 46 0.60 -12.12 5.05
C GLU A 46 -0.76 -11.44 4.83
N ALA A 47 -1.42 -11.00 5.89
CA ALA A 47 -2.68 -10.25 5.80
C ALA A 47 -2.49 -8.92 5.04
N THR A 48 -1.46 -8.17 5.38
CA THR A 48 -1.13 -6.89 4.72
C THR A 48 -0.86 -7.10 3.23
N TYR A 49 0.01 -8.07 2.89
CA TYR A 49 0.39 -8.37 1.53
C TYR A 49 -0.78 -8.92 0.71
N THR A 50 -1.65 -9.72 1.31
CA THR A 50 -2.88 -10.21 0.65
C THR A 50 -3.80 -9.06 0.25
N VAL A 51 -3.95 -8.04 1.10
CA VAL A 51 -4.82 -6.89 0.83
C VAL A 51 -4.18 -5.93 -0.18
N THR A 52 -2.86 -5.77 -0.16
CA THR A 52 -2.15 -4.77 -0.97
C THR A 52 -1.60 -5.32 -2.29
N ASP A 53 -1.37 -6.63 -2.42
CA ASP A 53 -0.84 -7.26 -3.64
C ASP A 53 -1.76 -7.13 -4.86
N PRO A 54 -3.07 -7.40 -4.78
CA PRO A 54 -3.95 -7.33 -5.95
C PRO A 54 -3.91 -5.97 -6.67
N PRO A 55 -4.07 -4.81 -5.98
CA PRO A 55 -3.99 -3.51 -6.63
C PRO A 55 -2.57 -3.18 -7.13
N LEU A 56 -1.52 -3.62 -6.42
CA LEU A 56 -0.13 -3.46 -6.89
C LEU A 56 0.13 -4.29 -8.15
N LYS A 57 -0.32 -5.54 -8.22
CA LYS A 57 -0.20 -6.40 -9.40
C LYS A 57 -0.92 -5.81 -10.60
N LEU A 58 -2.11 -5.24 -10.37
CA LEU A 58 -2.84 -4.54 -11.42
C LEU A 58 -2.03 -3.36 -11.96
N LEU A 59 -1.45 -2.53 -11.08
CA LEU A 59 -0.61 -1.40 -11.49
C LEU A 59 0.69 -1.82 -12.15
N ARG A 60 1.36 -2.87 -11.65
CA ARG A 60 2.59 -3.43 -12.23
C ARG A 60 2.39 -3.94 -13.67
N ARG A 61 1.16 -4.29 -14.05
CA ARG A 61 0.82 -4.63 -15.43
C ARG A 61 0.91 -3.43 -16.38
N PHE A 62 0.65 -2.23 -15.88
CA PHE A 62 0.69 -0.99 -16.66
C PHE A 62 2.00 -0.22 -16.50
N ILE A 63 2.58 -0.25 -15.30
CA ILE A 63 3.78 0.48 -14.93
C ILE A 63 4.81 -0.55 -14.44
N PRO A 64 5.64 -1.10 -15.34
CA PRO A 64 6.64 -2.07 -14.94
C PRO A 64 7.67 -1.44 -13.99
N PRO A 65 8.26 -2.24 -13.06
CA PRO A 65 9.26 -1.73 -12.13
C PRO A 65 10.49 -1.22 -12.88
N LEU A 66 10.93 -0.01 -12.54
CA LEU A 66 12.11 0.59 -13.15
C LEU A 66 13.36 0.06 -12.45
N ARG A 67 14.21 -0.60 -13.23
CA ARG A 67 15.52 -1.07 -12.79
C ARG A 67 16.54 0.02 -13.14
N LEU A 68 17.07 0.70 -12.12
CA LEU A 68 18.13 1.70 -12.30
C LEU A 68 19.45 1.07 -11.84
N GLY A 69 20.29 0.71 -12.81
CA GLY A 69 21.55 -0.01 -12.57
C GLY A 69 21.30 -1.40 -12.00
N GLY A 70 21.47 -1.55 -10.67
CA GLY A 70 21.29 -2.80 -9.92
C GLY A 70 20.17 -2.78 -8.88
N VAL A 71 19.43 -1.67 -8.73
CA VAL A 71 18.32 -1.55 -7.76
C VAL A 71 17.00 -1.42 -8.53
N ALA A 72 16.04 -2.28 -8.19
CA ALA A 72 14.66 -2.15 -8.67
C ALA A 72 13.92 -1.17 -7.76
N LEU A 73 13.43 -0.07 -8.33
CA LEU A 73 12.50 0.84 -7.65
C LEU A 73 11.08 0.45 -8.06
N ASP A 74 10.28 0.04 -7.07
CA ASP A 74 8.86 -0.26 -7.28
C ASP A 74 8.06 1.06 -7.32
N LEU A 75 8.04 1.67 -8.51
CA LEU A 75 7.26 2.88 -8.75
C LEU A 75 5.75 2.62 -8.62
N SER A 76 5.30 1.40 -8.89
CA SER A 76 3.88 1.03 -8.81
C SER A 76 3.34 1.20 -7.39
N PHE A 77 4.18 0.97 -6.38
CA PHE A 77 3.83 1.23 -4.98
C PHE A 77 3.52 2.71 -4.71
N PHE A 78 4.42 3.61 -5.09
CA PHE A 78 4.21 5.05 -4.90
C PHE A 78 3.00 5.56 -5.68
N VAL A 79 2.81 5.06 -6.89
CA VAL A 79 1.64 5.40 -7.71
C VAL A 79 0.35 4.95 -7.02
N LEU A 80 0.31 3.73 -6.46
CA LEU A 80 -0.87 3.25 -5.72
C LEU A 80 -1.20 4.14 -4.53
N MET A 81 -0.18 4.51 -3.75
CA MET A 81 -0.33 5.39 -2.59
C MET A 81 -0.90 6.76 -3.00
N ILE A 82 -0.42 7.33 -4.10
CA ILE A 82 -0.94 8.58 -4.66
C ILE A 82 -2.41 8.42 -5.10
N ILE A 83 -2.75 7.33 -5.80
CA ILE A 83 -4.13 7.06 -6.24
C ILE A 83 -5.06 7.01 -5.03
N VAL A 84 -4.70 6.26 -3.98
CA VAL A 84 -5.51 6.15 -2.76
C VAL A 84 -5.66 7.51 -2.07
N TYR A 85 -4.60 8.30 -2.00
CA TYR A 85 -4.66 9.65 -1.43
C TYR A 85 -5.59 10.59 -2.22
N ILE A 86 -5.55 10.50 -3.55
CA ILE A 86 -6.47 11.24 -4.43
C ILE A 86 -7.91 10.78 -4.17
N LEU A 87 -8.17 9.47 -4.08
CA LEU A 87 -9.50 8.94 -3.78
C LEU A 87 -10.03 9.45 -2.43
N ILE A 88 -9.20 9.47 -1.39
CA ILE A 88 -9.56 10.04 -0.09
C ILE A 88 -9.95 11.52 -0.25
N THR A 89 -9.15 12.29 -0.96
CA THR A 89 -9.41 13.72 -1.22
C THR A 89 -10.73 13.92 -1.96
N VAL A 90 -10.99 13.12 -2.99
CA VAL A 90 -12.24 13.17 -3.77
C VAL A 90 -13.44 12.82 -2.89
N VAL A 91 -13.37 11.72 -2.13
CA VAL A 91 -14.43 11.32 -1.20
C VAL A 91 -14.69 12.42 -0.18
N THR A 92 -13.64 13.05 0.36
CA THR A 92 -13.73 14.15 1.34
C THR A 92 -14.37 15.42 0.73
N LYS A 93 -14.12 15.70 -0.55
CA LYS A 93 -14.75 16.81 -1.26
C LYS A 93 -16.22 16.57 -1.59
N LEU A 94 -16.58 15.34 -1.95
CA LEU A 94 -17.98 14.92 -2.16
C LEU A 94 -18.77 14.83 -0.84
N ALA A 95 -18.03 14.83 0.26
CA ALA A 95 -18.48 14.67 1.61
C ALA A 95 -18.87 15.99 2.31
N GLY A 96 -18.11 17.05 2.02
CA GLY A 96 -18.42 18.42 2.44
C GLY A 96 -19.65 18.98 1.74
#